data_AF-A0A1X0S6X4-F1
#
_entry.id   AF-A0A1X0S6X4-F1
#
_cell.length_a   1.000
_cell.length_b   1.000
_cell.length_c   1.000
_cell.angle_alpha   90.00
_cell.angle_beta   90.00
_cell.angle_gamma   90.00
#
_symmetry.space_group_name_H-M   'P 1'
#
loop_
_entity.id
_entity.type
_entity.pdbx_description
1 polymer ?
#
loop_
_entity_poly.entity_id
_entity_poly.type
_entity_poly.pdbx_seq_one_letter_code
_entity_poly.pdbx_strand_id
1 'polypeptide(L)' 'MATCSPCRSKHVNLIEQCYPGKEGGTTPRSSELSYLTFYANSRPAKLSKVGSYIQKKVNKDIRKGRKE' A
#
# COMPACT_ATOMS: atom_id res chain seq x y z
N MET A 1 14.50 -27.47 -1.62
CA MET A 1 13.41 -26.60 -2.14
C MET A 1 13.24 -25.44 -1.18
N ALA A 2 13.84 -24.28 -1.48
CA ALA A 2 13.73 -23.11 -0.62
C ALA A 2 12.35 -22.50 -0.81
N THR A 3 11.47 -22.62 0.19
CA THR A 3 10.24 -21.85 0.27
C THR A 3 10.63 -20.41 0.57
N CYS A 4 11.00 -19.67 -0.47
CA CYS A 4 11.16 -18.23 -0.42
C CYS A 4 9.78 -17.66 -0.05
N SER A 5 9.60 -17.35 1.24
CA SER A 5 8.41 -16.67 1.76
C SER A 5 8.06 -15.56 0.77
N PRO A 6 6.83 -15.51 0.20
CA PRO A 6 6.51 -14.53 -0.83
C PRO A 6 6.86 -13.18 -0.25
N CYS A 7 7.92 -12.58 -0.81
CA CYS A 7 8.59 -11.43 -0.23
C CYS A 7 7.59 -10.29 -0.26
N ARG A 8 6.82 -10.12 0.83
CA ARG A 8 5.90 -9.01 1.01
C ARG A 8 6.76 -7.78 0.92
N SER A 9 6.72 -7.16 -0.25
CA SER A 9 7.67 -6.13 -0.61
C SER A 9 7.45 -4.96 0.33
N LYS A 10 8.51 -4.32 0.84
CA LYS A 10 8.38 -3.26 1.86
C LYS A 10 7.31 -2.20 1.51
N HIS A 11 7.19 -1.84 0.23
CA HIS A 11 6.16 -0.92 -0.26
C HIS A 11 4.73 -1.41 -0.06
N VAL A 12 4.46 -2.71 -0.15
CA VAL A 12 3.14 -3.31 0.07
C VAL A 12 2.69 -3.13 1.52
N ASN A 13 3.60 -3.41 2.47
CA ASN A 13 3.27 -3.30 3.89
C ASN A 13 2.99 -1.83 4.27
N LEU A 14 3.83 -0.91 3.80
CA LEU A 14 3.64 0.52 4.03
C LEU A 14 2.29 1.03 3.49
N ILE A 15 1.92 0.60 2.28
CA ILE A 15 0.64 0.98 1.69
C ILE A 15 -0.51 0.36 2.48
N GLU A 16 -0.43 -0.91 2.88
CA GLU A 16 -1.50 -1.52 3.69
C GLU A 16 -1.67 -0.89 5.06
N GLN A 17 -0.60 -0.43 5.72
CA GLN A 17 -0.68 0.29 6.98
C GLN A 17 -1.32 1.68 6.85
N CYS A 18 -1.19 2.32 5.69
CA CYS A 18 -1.80 3.64 5.43
C CYS A 18 -3.33 3.56 5.27
N TYR A 19 -3.88 2.42 4.84
CA TYR A 19 -5.32 2.22 4.65
C TYR A 19 -5.87 1.40 5.82
N PRO A 20 -6.40 2.03 6.88
CA PRO A 20 -7.08 1.29 7.95
C PRO A 20 -8.26 0.52 7.33
N GLY A 21 -8.45 -0.73 7.77
CA GLY A 21 -9.66 -1.48 7.44
C GLY A 21 -10.90 -0.80 8.03
N LYS A 22 -12.08 -1.20 7.54
CA LYS A 22 -13.44 -0.72 7.87
C LYS A 22 -13.77 -0.47 9.36
N GLU A 23 -12.93 -0.90 10.28
CA GLU A 23 -13.16 -0.88 11.72
C GLU A 23 -12.62 0.39 12.40
N GLY A 24 -11.87 1.24 11.69
CA GLY A 24 -11.25 2.42 12.29
C GLY A 24 -11.04 3.58 11.33
N GLY A 25 -12.13 4.29 11.01
CA GLY A 25 -12.14 5.65 10.47
C GLY A 25 -11.47 5.87 9.10
N THR A 26 -12.06 6.75 8.30
CA THR A 26 -11.52 7.22 7.00
C THR A 26 -10.15 7.90 7.10
N THR A 27 -9.62 8.11 8.31
CA THR A 27 -8.39 8.84 8.55
C THR A 27 -7.17 7.92 8.38
N PRO A 28 -6.39 8.06 7.30
CA PRO A 28 -5.12 7.35 7.20
C PRO A 28 -4.22 7.74 8.37
N ARG A 29 -3.47 6.77 8.91
CA ARG A 29 -2.54 7.07 10.01
C ARG A 29 -1.47 8.06 9.50
N SER A 30 -1.50 9.27 10.04
CA SER A 30 -0.71 10.43 9.57
C SER A 30 0.80 10.15 9.54
N SER A 31 1.28 9.35 10.49
CA SER A 31 2.66 8.87 10.57
C SER A 31 3.06 7.99 9.38
N GLU A 32 2.26 6.97 9.06
CA GLU A 32 2.53 6.05 7.96
C GLU A 32 2.40 6.74 6.59
N LEU A 33 1.46 7.67 6.45
CA LEU A 33 1.30 8.46 5.21
C LEU A 33 2.53 9.33 4.97
N SER A 34 2.99 10.08 5.97
CA SER A 34 4.19 10.90 5.87
C SER A 34 5.43 10.07 5.49
N TYR A 35 5.55 8.86 6.06
CA TYR A 35 6.62 7.94 5.73
C TYR A 35 6.51 7.38 4.30
N LEU A 36 5.29 7.06 3.83
CA LEU A 36 5.05 6.62 2.46
C LEU A 36 5.43 7.70 1.44
N THR A 37 5.07 8.96 1.70
CA THR A 37 5.42 10.11 0.87
C THR A 37 6.94 10.29 0.80
N PHE A 38 7.64 10.24 1.94
CA PHE A 38 9.11 10.26 1.97
C PHE A 38 9.72 9.07 1.20
N TYR A 39 9.17 7.87 1.39
CA TYR A 39 9.64 6.65 0.72
C TYR A 39 9.47 6.73 -0.79
N ALA A 40 8.34 7.25 -1.27
CA ALA A 40 8.05 7.47 -2.68
C ALA A 40 8.96 8.54 -3.30
N ASN A 41 9.20 9.65 -2.59
CA ASN A 41 10.06 10.75 -3.04
C ASN A 41 11.55 10.38 -3.08
N SER A 42 11.99 9.40 -2.31
CA SER A 42 13.41 9.05 -2.24
C SER A 42 14.01 8.55 -3.57
N ARG A 43 13.23 7.87 -4.43
CA ARG A 43 13.68 7.37 -5.76
C ARG A 43 12.50 7.19 -6.73
N PRO A 44 12.61 7.57 -8.02
CA PRO A 44 11.53 7.40 -9.00
C PRO A 44 11.13 5.93 -9.23
N ALA A 45 12.09 5.00 -9.11
CA ALA A 45 11.82 3.57 -9.20
C ALA A 45 10.90 3.03 -8.08
N LYS A 46 10.87 3.68 -6.90
CA LYS A 46 9.95 3.31 -5.81
C LYS A 46 8.56 3.87 -6.06
N LEU A 47 8.46 5.10 -6.58
CA LEU A 47 7.20 5.73 -6.96
C LEU A 47 6.43 4.86 -7.98
N SER A 48 7.10 4.39 -9.02
CA SER A 48 6.48 3.52 -10.03
C SER A 48 5.93 2.22 -9.42
N LYS A 49 6.68 1.57 -8.52
CA LYS A 49 6.23 0.35 -7.82
C LYS A 49 5.04 0.61 -6.89
N VAL A 50 5.07 1.72 -6.14
CA VAL A 50 3.97 2.14 -5.26
C VAL A 50 2.72 2.42 -6.09
N GLY A 51 2.83 3.19 -7.19
CA GLY A 51 1.72 3.49 -8.08
C GLY A 51 1.12 2.24 -8.73
N SER A 52 1.94 1.35 -9.29
CA SER A 52 1.46 0.08 -9.86
C SER A 52 0.77 -0.81 -8.82
N TYR A 53 1.22 -0.79 -7.57
CA TYR A 53 0.57 -1.55 -6.50
C TYR A 53 -0.80 -0.96 -6.12
N ILE A 54 -0.88 0.37 -5.96
CA ILE A 54 -2.13 1.07 -5.66
C ILE A 54 -3.17 0.80 -6.74
N GLN A 55 -2.81 0.90 -8.02
CA GLN A 55 -3.72 0.60 -9.14
C GLN A 55 -4.29 -0.84 -9.06
N LYS A 56 -3.43 -1.83 -8.79
CA LYS A 56 -3.85 -3.23 -8.61
C LYS A 56 -4.76 -3.39 -7.39
N LYS A 57 -4.46 -2.69 -6.30
CA LYS A 57 -5.27 -2.72 -5.06
C LYS A 57 -6.65 -2.11 -5.30
N VAL A 58 -6.72 -0.94 -5.93
CA VAL A 58 -7.98 -0.26 -6.29
C VAL A 58 -8.85 -1.13 -7.19
N ASN A 59 -8.29 -1.72 -8.25
CA ASN A 59 -9.03 -2.65 -9.11
C ASN A 59 -9.57 -3.86 -8.33
N LYS A 60 -8.80 -4.37 -7.37
CA LYS A 60 -9.22 -5.46 -6.49
C LYS A 60 -10.32 -5.04 -5.51
N ASP A 61 -10.24 -3.83 -4.97
CA ASP A 61 -11.26 -3.25 -4.08
C ASP A 61 -12.58 -3.02 -4.82
N ILE A 62 -12.53 -2.42 -6.02
CA ILE A 62 -13.69 -2.28 -6.93
C ILE A 62 -14.32 -3.64 -7.22
N ARG A 63 -13.52 -4.64 -7.62
CA ARG A 63 -14.00 -6.00 -7.90
C ARG A 63 -14.64 -6.67 -6.69
N LYS A 64 -14.19 -6.32 -5.49
CA LYS A 64 -14.74 -6.85 -4.23
C LYS A 64 -15.94 -6.05 -3.71
N GLY A 65 -16.40 -5.03 -4.44
CA GLY A 65 -17.48 -4.16 -4.01
C GLY A 65 -17.16 -3.41 -2.70
N ARG A 66 -15.87 -3.30 -2.36
CA ARG A 66 -15.43 -2.47 -1.24
C ARG A 66 -15.50 -1.03 -1.71
N LYS A 67 -16.68 -0.43 -1.54
CA LYS A 67 -16.79 1.02 -1.48
C LYS A 67 -16.11 1.45 -0.18
N GLU A 68 -15.12 2.33 -0.29
CA GLU A 68 -14.60 3.12 0.83
C GLU A 68 -15.75 3.91 1.47
#